data_AF-A0A2C2VLH1-F1
#
_entry.id   AF-A0A2C2VLH1-F1
#
_cell.length_a   1.000
_cell.length_b   1.000
_cell.length_c   1.000
_cell.angle_alpha   90.00
_cell.angle_beta   90.00
_cell.angle_gamma   90.00
#
_symmetry.space_group_name_H-M   'P 1'
#
loop_
_entity.id
_entity.type
_entity.pdbx_description
1 polymer ?
#
loop_
_entity_poly.entity_id
_entity_poly.type
_entity_poly.pdbx_seq_one_letter_code
_entity_poly.pdbx_strand_id
1 'polypeptide(L)'
;MKEELKIFYQIFTTTKDAIEKFMNMLDPVIQNATDDHERLYYHHIFEEEEQRLSRLVELIPLISKFEKEKDEKDFAPTNNEFNRLLQELNLEKFGLHNFVEHLDLALFRFTDEERSTMLNQLREVSYRDYQQVKAMLLEINKRFDNDYIDPHAHHDHDHDHLDRSGTTSAAAPVVSSAKYKKGFTVGSLI
;
A
#
# COMPACT_ATOMS: atom_id res chain seq x y z
N MET A 1 9.61 12.77 16.83
CA MET A 1 8.82 13.13 15.64
C MET A 1 9.68 13.57 14.46
N LYS A 2 10.69 14.45 14.63
CA LYS A 2 11.48 14.95 13.50
C LYS A 2 12.30 13.90 12.75
N GLU A 3 12.91 12.95 13.45
CA GLU A 3 13.65 11.87 12.78
C GLU A 3 12.69 10.92 12.05
N GLU A 4 11.53 10.65 12.63
CA GLU A 4 10.46 9.86 11.97
C GLU A 4 9.95 10.57 10.71
N LEU A 5 9.82 11.91 10.72
CA LEU A 5 9.42 12.67 9.53
C LEU A 5 10.44 12.59 8.40
N LYS A 6 11.75 12.63 8.69
CA LYS A 6 12.78 12.41 7.67
C LYS A 6 12.67 11.06 7.01
N ILE A 7 12.37 10.03 7.81
CA ILE A 7 12.16 8.68 7.30
C ILE A 7 10.90 8.63 6.45
N PHE A 8 9.76 9.18 6.91
CA PHE A 8 8.54 9.25 6.12
C PHE A 8 8.76 10.00 4.80
N TYR A 9 9.45 11.14 4.83
CA TYR A 9 9.76 11.91 3.63
C TYR A 9 10.54 11.07 2.62
N GLN A 10 11.60 10.38 3.08
CA GLN A 10 12.40 9.51 2.23
C GLN A 10 11.57 8.37 1.64
N ILE A 11 10.77 7.68 2.47
CA ILE A 11 9.91 6.58 2.04
C ILE A 11 8.93 7.06 0.98
N PHE A 12 8.11 8.08 1.27
CA PHE A 12 7.07 8.51 0.34
C PHE A 12 7.62 9.15 -0.93
N THR A 13 8.79 9.77 -0.88
CA THR A 13 9.51 10.19 -2.11
C THR A 13 9.93 8.98 -2.94
N THR A 14 10.48 7.94 -2.31
CA THR A 14 10.87 6.68 -2.98
C THR A 14 9.66 5.95 -3.56
N THR A 15 8.56 5.90 -2.82
CA THR A 15 7.28 5.31 -3.26
C THR A 15 6.72 6.04 -4.47
N LYS A 16 6.76 7.37 -4.48
CA LYS A 16 6.33 8.17 -5.63
C LYS A 16 7.09 7.77 -6.89
N ASP A 17 8.43 7.71 -6.81
CA ASP A 17 9.27 7.30 -7.95
C ASP A 17 9.02 5.84 -8.36
N ALA A 18 8.73 4.96 -7.40
CA ALA A 18 8.40 3.55 -7.65
C ALA A 18 7.08 3.40 -8.40
N ILE A 19 6.05 4.16 -8.01
CA ILE A 19 4.75 4.17 -8.66
C ILE A 19 4.88 4.69 -10.10
N GLU A 20 5.60 5.79 -10.32
CA GLU A 20 5.83 6.32 -11.67
C GLU A 20 6.51 5.28 -12.58
N LYS A 21 7.50 4.54 -12.07
CA LYS A 21 8.14 3.44 -12.83
C LYS A 21 7.17 2.31 -13.12
N PHE A 22 6.35 1.91 -12.15
CA PHE A 22 5.36 0.86 -12.33
C PHE A 22 4.29 1.24 -13.37
N MET A 23 3.76 2.46 -13.28
CA MET A 23 2.80 3.00 -14.24
C MET A 23 3.38 3.07 -15.66
N ASN A 24 4.63 3.53 -15.82
CA ASN A 24 5.31 3.54 -17.12
C ASN A 24 5.48 2.14 -17.72
N MET A 25 5.61 1.10 -16.89
CA MET A 25 5.65 -0.29 -17.35
C MET A 25 4.25 -0.79 -17.75
N LEU A 26 3.20 -0.39 -17.03
CA LEU A 26 1.82 -0.77 -17.34
C LEU A 26 1.25 -0.07 -18.58
N ASP A 27 1.63 1.18 -18.86
CA ASP A 27 1.10 1.94 -20.00
C ASP A 27 1.13 1.17 -21.33
N PRO A 28 2.27 0.62 -21.81
CA PRO A 28 2.27 -0.18 -23.04
C PRO A 28 1.46 -1.47 -22.93
N VAL A 29 1.28 -2.04 -21.73
CA VAL A 29 0.43 -3.22 -21.54
C VAL A 29 -1.05 -2.86 -21.76
N ILE A 30 -1.48 -1.71 -21.24
CA ILE A 30 -2.85 -1.22 -21.41
C ILE A 30 -3.12 -0.86 -22.88
N GLN A 31 -2.19 -0.16 -23.53
CA GLN A 31 -2.36 0.26 -24.93
C GLN A 31 -2.45 -0.94 -25.88
N ASN A 32 -1.67 -1.99 -25.63
CA ASN A 32 -1.58 -3.18 -26.48
C ASN A 32 -2.42 -4.36 -25.97
N ALA A 33 -3.30 -4.14 -24.98
CA ALA A 33 -4.16 -5.18 -24.43
C ALA A 33 -5.01 -5.85 -25.53
N THR A 34 -5.04 -7.19 -25.50
CA THR A 34 -5.64 -8.01 -26.57
C THR A 34 -7.12 -8.31 -26.36
N ASP A 35 -7.62 -8.09 -25.14
CA ASP A 35 -9.03 -8.20 -24.79
C ASP A 35 -9.46 -7.12 -23.77
N ASP A 36 -10.78 -6.92 -23.66
CA ASP A 36 -11.37 -5.88 -22.81
C ASP A 36 -11.13 -6.12 -21.32
N HIS A 37 -11.05 -7.39 -20.90
CA HIS A 37 -10.83 -7.73 -19.50
C HIS A 37 -9.40 -7.42 -19.08
N GLU A 38 -8.41 -7.78 -19.90
CA GLU A 38 -7.00 -7.43 -19.71
C GLU A 38 -6.82 -5.91 -19.64
N ARG A 39 -7.42 -5.19 -20.59
CA ARG A 39 -7.38 -3.72 -20.61
C ARG A 39 -7.95 -3.13 -19.33
N LEU A 40 -9.17 -3.54 -18.96
CA LEU A 40 -9.85 -3.04 -17.76
C LEU A 40 -9.05 -3.36 -16.49
N TYR A 41 -8.50 -4.57 -16.40
CA TYR A 41 -7.72 -5.02 -15.25
C TYR A 41 -6.50 -4.13 -14.99
N TYR A 42 -5.66 -3.92 -16.00
CA TYR A 42 -4.47 -3.09 -15.82
C TYR A 42 -4.78 -1.59 -15.76
N HIS A 43 -5.83 -1.13 -16.45
CA HIS A 43 -6.28 0.26 -16.36
C HIS A 43 -6.76 0.61 -14.95
N HIS A 44 -7.51 -0.29 -14.31
CA HIS A 44 -7.97 -0.08 -12.95
C HIS A 44 -6.81 0.06 -11.95
N ILE A 45 -5.82 -0.84 -12.02
CA ILE A 45 -4.60 -0.73 -11.20
C ILE A 45 -3.89 0.60 -11.48
N PHE A 46 -3.76 0.99 -12.75
CA PHE A 46 -3.13 2.25 -13.14
C PHE A 46 -3.84 3.48 -12.54
N GLU A 47 -5.17 3.52 -12.60
CA GLU A 47 -5.97 4.62 -12.02
C GLU A 47 -5.82 4.72 -10.50
N GLU A 48 -5.80 3.59 -9.79
CA GLU A 48 -5.61 3.57 -8.33
C GLU A 48 -4.24 4.11 -7.93
N GLU A 49 -3.21 3.78 -8.72
CA GLU A 49 -1.86 4.31 -8.54
C GLU A 49 -1.73 5.79 -8.91
N GLU A 50 -2.43 6.25 -9.95
CA GLU A 50 -2.50 7.66 -10.33
C GLU A 50 -3.14 8.51 -9.21
N GLN A 51 -4.25 8.02 -8.65
CA GLN A 51 -4.90 8.67 -7.51
C GLN A 51 -3.96 8.73 -6.28
N ARG A 52 -3.13 7.69 -6.07
CA ARG A 52 -2.13 7.68 -5.01
C ARG A 52 -1.02 8.70 -5.25
N LEU A 53 -0.52 8.82 -6.48
CA LEU A 53 0.44 9.87 -6.84
C LEU A 53 -0.10 11.26 -6.51
N SER A 54 -1.37 11.52 -6.81
CA SER A 54 -2.02 12.80 -6.47
C SER A 54 -1.97 13.07 -4.96
N ARG A 55 -2.20 12.05 -4.12
CA ARG A 55 -2.11 12.21 -2.65
C ARG A 55 -0.68 12.41 -2.18
N LEU A 56 0.30 11.68 -2.74
CA LEU A 56 1.71 11.84 -2.39
C LEU A 56 2.24 13.24 -2.71
N VAL A 57 1.73 13.88 -3.78
CA VAL A 57 2.05 15.27 -4.12
C VAL A 57 1.59 16.26 -3.04
N GLU A 58 0.58 15.92 -2.24
CA GLU A 58 0.14 16.73 -1.10
C GLU A 58 0.84 16.34 0.22
N LEU A 59 1.02 15.03 0.47
CA LEU A 59 1.61 14.50 1.70
C LEU A 59 3.09 14.88 1.83
N ILE A 60 3.89 14.75 0.78
CA ILE A 60 5.34 15.00 0.83
C ILE A 60 5.63 16.46 1.24
N PRO A 61 5.00 17.50 0.65
CA PRO A 61 5.12 18.88 1.13
C PRO A 61 4.67 19.06 2.57
N LEU A 62 3.60 18.39 3.00
CA LEU A 62 3.10 18.47 4.38
C LEU A 62 4.14 17.92 5.37
N ILE A 63 4.76 16.77 5.07
CA ILE A 63 5.87 16.23 5.87
C ILE A 63 7.03 17.24 5.93
N SER A 64 7.45 17.76 4.77
CA SER A 64 8.57 18.71 4.69
C SER A 64 8.31 20.01 5.47
N LYS A 65 7.05 20.44 5.57
CA LYS A 65 6.65 21.56 6.42
C LYS A 65 6.94 21.25 7.89
N PHE A 66 6.42 20.13 8.41
CA PHE A 66 6.62 19.74 9.81
C PHE A 66 8.08 19.40 10.16
N GLU A 67 8.89 18.94 9.21
CA GLU A 67 10.34 18.77 9.43
C GLU A 67 11.04 20.08 9.78
N LYS A 68 10.58 21.20 9.20
CA LYS A 68 11.16 22.53 9.39
C LYS A 68 10.66 23.23 10.65
N GLU A 69 9.55 22.76 11.24
CA GLU A 69 9.00 23.34 12.45
C GLU A 69 9.96 23.19 13.63
N LYS A 70 9.96 24.18 14.52
CA LYS A 70 10.94 24.26 15.62
C LYS A 70 10.29 24.09 16.99
N ASP A 71 9.01 24.38 17.14
CA ASP A 71 8.31 24.29 18.42
C ASP A 71 7.73 22.87 18.60
N GLU A 72 7.92 22.29 19.78
CA GLU A 72 7.32 21.00 20.12
C GLU A 72 5.80 21.08 20.19
N LYS A 73 5.25 22.28 20.45
CA LYS A 73 3.80 22.53 20.48
C LYS A 73 3.13 22.32 19.14
N ASP A 74 3.88 22.39 18.04
CA ASP A 74 3.34 22.12 16.70
C ASP A 74 2.99 20.64 16.52
N PHE A 75 3.56 19.75 17.34
CA PHE A 75 3.27 18.31 17.39
C PHE A 75 2.26 17.95 18.49
N ALA A 76 1.26 18.81 18.71
CA ALA A 76 0.21 18.57 19.70
C ALA A 76 -1.09 18.11 19.04
N PRO A 77 -1.90 17.26 19.70
CA PRO A 77 -3.23 16.86 19.22
C PRO A 77 -4.21 18.02 19.01
N THR A 78 -3.94 19.18 19.62
CA THR A 78 -4.72 20.41 19.41
C THR A 78 -4.39 21.11 18.09
N ASN A 79 -3.31 20.73 17.41
CA ASN A 79 -2.95 21.24 16.10
C ASN A 79 -3.67 20.44 15.01
N ASN A 80 -4.67 21.05 14.38
CA ASN A 80 -5.43 20.43 13.28
C ASN A 80 -4.55 20.00 12.10
N GLU A 81 -3.48 20.72 11.82
CA GLU A 81 -2.59 20.38 10.71
C GLU A 81 -1.72 19.17 11.03
N PHE A 82 -1.36 19.00 12.31
CA PHE A 82 -0.67 17.79 12.77
C PHE A 82 -1.60 16.58 12.73
N ASN A 83 -2.87 16.74 13.11
CA ASN A 83 -3.88 15.69 12.97
C ASN A 83 -4.09 15.30 11.50
N ARG A 84 -4.13 16.27 10.58
CA ARG A 84 -4.18 16.00 9.13
C ARG A 84 -2.96 15.19 8.71
N LEU A 85 -1.75 15.58 9.12
CA LEU A 85 -0.55 14.81 8.80
C LEU A 85 -0.66 13.36 9.26
N LEU A 86 -1.13 13.11 10.49
CA LEU A 86 -1.32 11.74 11.00
C LEU A 86 -2.37 10.96 10.20
N GLN A 87 -3.45 11.60 9.76
CA GLN A 87 -4.47 10.96 8.92
C GLN A 87 -3.91 10.56 7.55
N GLU A 88 -3.20 11.47 6.88
CA GLU A 88 -2.57 11.21 5.59
C GLU A 88 -1.51 10.09 5.68
N LEU A 89 -0.69 10.11 6.75
CA LEU A 89 0.29 9.04 6.99
C LEU A 89 -0.38 7.68 7.21
N ASN A 90 -1.49 7.62 7.95
CA ASN A 90 -2.25 6.39 8.13
C ASN A 90 -2.89 5.91 6.83
N LEU A 91 -3.43 6.83 6.01
CA LEU A 91 -3.99 6.47 4.70
C LEU A 91 -2.91 5.90 3.78
N GLU A 92 -1.73 6.52 3.73
CA GLU A 92 -0.64 6.04 2.89
C GLU A 92 0.07 4.79 3.45
N LYS A 93 -0.15 4.41 4.72
CA LYS A 93 0.15 3.04 5.19
C LYS A 93 -0.61 2.01 4.35
N PHE A 94 -1.91 2.22 4.13
CA PHE A 94 -2.74 1.36 3.28
C PHE A 94 -2.36 1.50 1.80
N GLY A 95 -2.03 2.72 1.36
CA GLY A 95 -1.50 2.94 0.02
C GLY A 95 -0.26 2.09 -0.28
N LEU A 96 0.69 2.01 0.66
CA LEU A 96 1.88 1.17 0.54
C LEU A 96 1.54 -0.34 0.51
N HIS A 97 0.63 -0.79 1.37
CA HIS A 97 0.16 -2.17 1.37
C HIS A 97 -0.45 -2.56 0.02
N ASN A 98 -1.40 -1.76 -0.49
CA ASN A 98 -2.01 -1.97 -1.79
C ASN A 98 -0.98 -1.95 -2.93
N PHE A 99 0.04 -1.08 -2.85
CA PHE A 99 1.10 -1.06 -3.86
C PHE A 99 1.85 -2.39 -3.92
N VAL A 100 2.19 -2.97 -2.76
CA VAL A 100 2.87 -4.27 -2.70
C VAL A 100 1.96 -5.36 -3.31
N GLU A 101 0.66 -5.32 -3.05
CA GLU A 101 -0.30 -6.23 -3.68
C GLU A 101 -0.37 -6.07 -5.19
N HIS A 102 -0.37 -4.84 -5.70
CA HIS A 102 -0.33 -4.58 -7.15
C HIS A 102 0.95 -5.11 -7.80
N LEU A 103 2.09 -4.98 -7.13
CA LEU A 103 3.35 -5.56 -7.58
C LEU A 103 3.31 -7.09 -7.55
N ASP A 104 2.67 -7.69 -6.54
CA ASP A 104 2.47 -9.14 -6.46
C ASP A 104 1.57 -9.67 -7.58
N LEU A 105 0.47 -8.98 -7.86
CA LEU A 105 -0.43 -9.27 -8.97
C LEU A 105 0.28 -9.16 -10.32
N ALA A 106 1.10 -8.12 -10.51
CA ALA A 106 1.89 -7.93 -11.72
C ALA A 106 2.96 -9.04 -11.88
N LEU A 107 3.63 -9.44 -10.80
CA LEU A 107 4.60 -10.54 -10.80
C LEU A 107 4.00 -11.89 -11.21
N PHE A 108 2.71 -12.12 -10.93
CA PHE A 108 2.03 -13.32 -11.39
C PHE A 108 1.84 -13.35 -12.92
N ARG A 109 1.75 -12.18 -13.56
CA ARG A 109 1.47 -12.04 -15.00
C ARG A 109 2.71 -11.81 -15.85
N PHE A 110 3.67 -11.03 -15.36
CA PHE A 110 4.86 -10.62 -16.11
C PHE A 110 6.06 -11.49 -15.76
N THR A 111 6.20 -12.62 -16.45
CA THR A 111 7.22 -13.64 -16.16
C THR A 111 8.52 -13.47 -16.97
N ASP A 112 8.61 -12.48 -17.85
CA ASP A 112 9.86 -12.15 -18.53
C ASP A 112 10.88 -11.57 -17.54
N GLU A 113 12.15 -11.87 -17.79
CA GLU A 113 13.25 -11.57 -16.88
C GLU A 113 13.37 -10.08 -16.56
N GLU A 114 13.18 -9.22 -17.57
CA GLU A 114 13.32 -7.76 -17.42
C GLU A 114 12.26 -7.21 -16.46
N ARG A 115 10.97 -7.43 -16.74
CA ARG A 115 9.88 -6.92 -15.88
C ARG A 115 9.85 -7.62 -14.53
N SER A 116 10.07 -8.94 -14.49
CA SER A 116 10.15 -9.68 -13.21
C SER A 116 11.27 -9.15 -12.31
N THR A 117 12.43 -8.81 -12.86
CA THR A 117 13.54 -8.25 -12.07
C THR A 117 13.17 -6.88 -11.52
N MET A 118 12.64 -5.98 -12.36
CA MET A 118 12.19 -4.66 -11.94
C MET A 118 11.12 -4.75 -10.85
N LEU A 119 10.09 -5.58 -11.06
CA LEU A 119 8.97 -5.74 -10.12
C LEU A 119 9.42 -6.31 -8.78
N ASN A 120 10.31 -7.31 -8.76
CA ASN A 120 10.84 -7.83 -7.49
C ASN A 120 11.63 -6.75 -6.73
N GLN A 121 12.43 -5.94 -7.41
CA GLN A 121 13.14 -4.82 -6.77
C GLN A 121 12.18 -3.79 -6.17
N LEU A 122 11.17 -3.37 -6.93
CA LEU A 122 10.14 -2.44 -6.45
C LEU A 122 9.40 -3.02 -5.25
N ARG A 123 9.07 -4.31 -5.30
CA ARG A 123 8.33 -5.00 -4.25
C ARG A 123 9.12 -5.13 -2.96
N GLU A 124 10.39 -5.52 -3.03
CA GLU A 124 11.25 -5.64 -1.86
C GLU A 124 11.41 -4.31 -1.13
N VAL A 125 11.65 -3.23 -1.88
CA VAL A 125 11.74 -1.88 -1.32
C VAL A 125 10.41 -1.46 -0.71
N SER A 126 9.31 -1.59 -1.46
CA SER A 126 7.98 -1.15 -1.00
C SER A 126 7.50 -1.93 0.23
N TYR A 127 7.79 -3.23 0.30
CA TYR A 127 7.45 -4.05 1.46
C TYR A 127 8.25 -3.64 2.70
N ARG A 128 9.56 -3.42 2.56
CA ARG A 128 10.39 -2.94 3.68
C ARG A 128 9.88 -1.58 4.19
N ASP A 129 9.58 -0.69 3.27
CA ASP A 129 9.12 0.66 3.58
C ASP A 129 7.72 0.62 4.25
N TYR A 130 6.82 -0.24 3.77
CA TYR A 130 5.54 -0.54 4.43
C TYR A 130 5.72 -1.01 5.88
N GLN A 131 6.59 -1.99 6.13
CA GLN A 131 6.87 -2.48 7.50
C GLN A 131 7.38 -1.36 8.40
N GLN A 132 8.27 -0.51 7.87
CA GLN A 132 8.83 0.60 8.62
C GLN A 132 7.77 1.64 8.96
N VAL A 133 6.92 2.03 8.00
CA VAL A 133 5.79 2.95 8.22
C VAL A 133 4.82 2.38 9.25
N LYS A 134 4.43 1.11 9.13
CA LYS A 134 3.54 0.41 10.07
C LYS A 134 4.10 0.45 11.49
N ALA A 135 5.37 0.10 11.67
CA ALA A 135 6.03 0.12 12.98
C ALA A 135 6.12 1.54 13.59
N MET A 136 6.48 2.54 12.78
CA MET A 136 6.56 3.92 13.24
C MET A 136 5.19 4.49 13.63
N LEU A 137 4.16 4.25 12.83
CA LEU A 137 2.80 4.71 13.13
C LEU A 137 2.24 4.07 14.40
N LEU A 138 2.52 2.78 14.63
CA LEU A 138 2.16 2.13 15.88
C LEU A 138 2.79 2.85 17.09
N GLU A 139 4.07 3.21 16.99
CA GLU A 139 4.78 3.93 18.07
C GLU A 139 4.32 5.39 18.22
N ILE A 140 3.94 6.04 17.12
CA ILE A 140 3.33 7.38 17.15
C ILE A 140 1.98 7.31 17.87
N ASN A 141 1.12 6.37 17.50
CA ASN A 141 -0.22 6.23 18.10
C ASN A 141 -0.14 5.96 19.62
N LYS A 142 0.85 5.21 20.10
CA LYS A 142 1.09 5.03 21.55
C LYS A 142 1.46 6.33 22.26
N ARG A 143 2.19 7.23 21.60
CA ARG A 143 2.65 8.50 22.20
C ARG A 143 1.56 9.55 22.30
N PHE A 144 0.59 9.50 21.41
CA PHE A 144 -0.53 10.46 21.36
C PHE A 144 -1.84 9.89 21.92
N ASP A 145 -1.72 8.84 22.74
CA ASP A 145 -2.73 8.17 23.60
C ASP A 145 -4.11 8.82 23.57
N ASN A 146 -5.00 8.33 22.70
CA ASN A 146 -6.40 8.77 22.59
C ASN A 146 -7.22 7.75 21.81
N ASP A 147 -7.60 6.60 22.40
CA ASP A 147 -8.70 5.73 21.93
C ASP A 147 -8.81 5.52 20.39
N TYR A 148 -7.70 5.61 19.65
CA TYR A 148 -7.71 5.63 18.20
C TYR A 148 -7.80 4.20 17.73
N ILE A 149 -9.01 3.78 17.44
CA ILE A 149 -9.28 2.53 16.76
C ILE A 149 -9.01 2.80 15.29
N ASP A 150 -7.88 2.32 14.78
CA ASP A 150 -7.63 2.27 13.33
C ASP A 150 -8.80 1.50 12.70
N PRO A 151 -9.69 2.17 11.93
CA PRO A 151 -10.88 1.52 11.37
C PRO A 151 -10.53 0.44 10.34
N HIS A 152 -9.26 0.38 9.95
CA HIS A 152 -8.69 -0.57 9.02
C HIS A 152 -7.72 -1.56 9.69
N ALA A 153 -7.68 -1.61 11.03
CA ALA A 153 -6.90 -2.59 11.79
C ALA A 153 -7.21 -4.05 11.42
N HIS A 154 -8.37 -4.31 10.80
CA HIS A 154 -8.74 -5.61 10.27
C HIS A 154 -7.76 -6.14 9.20
N HIS A 155 -7.07 -5.26 8.47
CA HIS A 155 -6.02 -5.66 7.52
C HIS A 155 -4.72 -6.12 8.21
N ASP A 156 -4.56 -5.82 9.50
CA ASP A 156 -3.37 -6.16 10.30
C ASP A 156 -3.61 -7.37 11.24
N HIS A 157 -4.86 -7.83 11.37
CA HIS A 157 -5.30 -8.75 12.43
C HIS A 157 -5.11 -10.23 12.11
N ASP A 158 -5.07 -10.57 10.82
CA ASP A 158 -4.67 -11.87 10.30
C ASP A 158 -3.26 -11.71 9.73
N HIS A 159 -2.37 -12.68 9.97
CA HIS A 159 -0.96 -12.69 9.55
C HIS A 159 -0.63 -11.85 8.30
N ASP A 160 0.42 -11.04 8.37
CA ASP A 160 0.88 -10.23 7.23
C ASP A 160 1.18 -11.10 6.01
N HIS A 161 0.23 -11.13 5.06
CA HIS A 161 0.29 -11.99 3.89
C HIS A 161 1.29 -11.52 2.85
N LEU A 162 1.89 -10.34 3.05
CA LEU A 162 2.93 -9.83 2.18
C LEU A 162 4.31 -10.43 2.53
N ASP A 163 4.46 -11.07 3.69
CA ASP A 163 5.73 -11.69 4.09
C ASP A 163 6.00 -12.99 3.31
N ARG A 164 7.06 -12.96 2.49
CA ARG A 164 7.55 -14.12 1.72
C ARG A 164 8.60 -14.94 2.48
N SER A 165 9.04 -14.51 3.66
CA SER A 165 10.09 -15.19 4.45
C SER A 165 9.67 -16.61 4.91
N GLY A 166 8.37 -16.90 4.95
CA GLY A 166 7.81 -18.21 5.27
C GLY A 166 7.79 -19.22 4.11
N THR A 167 8.16 -18.85 2.88
CA THR A 167 7.96 -19.70 1.68
C THR A 167 9.14 -20.60 1.30
N THR A 168 10.01 -20.97 2.25
CA THR A 168 10.92 -22.11 2.07
C THR A 168 10.41 -23.34 2.81
N SER A 169 9.62 -24.17 2.11
CA SER A 169 9.23 -25.58 2.37
C SER A 169 7.73 -25.81 2.51
N ALA A 170 7.10 -26.27 1.42
CA ALA A 170 6.35 -27.53 1.36
C ALA A 170 5.54 -27.59 0.06
N ALA A 171 5.61 -28.74 -0.61
CA ALA A 171 4.81 -29.06 -1.78
C ALA A 171 3.32 -28.79 -1.55
N ALA A 172 2.65 -28.31 -2.61
CA ALA A 172 1.21 -28.08 -2.64
C ALA A 172 0.45 -29.32 -2.12
N PRO A 173 -0.46 -29.20 -1.13
CA PRO A 173 -1.37 -30.27 -0.82
C PRO A 173 -2.41 -30.34 -1.95
N VAL A 174 -2.54 -31.54 -2.52
CA VAL A 174 -3.60 -31.91 -3.46
C VAL A 174 -4.96 -31.54 -2.84
N VAL A 175 -5.66 -30.60 -3.45
CA VAL A 175 -7.01 -30.20 -3.02
C VAL A 175 -7.96 -31.37 -3.27
N SER A 176 -8.41 -32.01 -2.19
CA SER A 176 -9.51 -32.97 -2.26
C SER A 176 -10.83 -32.22 -2.50
N SER A 177 -11.61 -32.70 -3.46
CA SER A 177 -12.86 -32.09 -3.89
C SER A 177 -13.98 -32.29 -2.87
N ALA A 178 -14.06 -31.39 -1.88
CA ALA A 178 -15.21 -31.30 -1.00
C ALA A 178 -16.41 -30.69 -1.74
N LYS A 179 -17.48 -31.48 -1.87
CA LYS A 179 -18.76 -31.12 -2.50
C LYS A 179 -19.44 -29.96 -1.76
N TYR A 180 -19.41 -28.76 -2.33
CA TYR A 180 -20.29 -27.66 -1.90
C TYR A 180 -21.66 -27.79 -2.58
N LYS A 181 -22.71 -28.00 -1.79
CA LYS A 181 -24.11 -27.91 -2.22
C LYS A 181 -24.46 -26.43 -2.42
N LYS A 182 -24.85 -26.06 -3.66
CA LYS A 182 -25.43 -24.77 -4.02
C LYS A 182 -26.79 -24.59 -3.32
N GLY A 183 -26.92 -23.56 -2.49
CA GLY A 183 -28.20 -23.01 -2.05
C GLY A 183 -28.40 -21.65 -2.71
N PHE A 184 -29.30 -21.58 -3.69
CA PHE A 184 -29.81 -20.32 -4.23
C PHE A 184 -30.99 -19.88 -3.35
N THR A 185 -30.93 -18.70 -2.75
CA THR A 185 -32.13 -18.02 -2.26
C THR A 185 -32.15 -16.59 -2.79
N VAL A 186 -33.11 -16.35 -3.67
CA VAL A 186 -33.42 -15.06 -4.28
C VAL A 186 -34.32 -14.31 -3.31
N GLY A 187 -33.87 -13.18 -2.78
CA GLY A 187 -34.68 -12.31 -1.94
C GLY A 187 -35.66 -11.51 -2.79
N SER A 188 -36.94 -11.88 -2.73
CA SER A 188 -38.04 -11.10 -3.28
C SER A 188 -38.18 -9.77 -2.55
N LEU A 189 -38.26 -8.69 -3.32
CA LEU A 189 -38.81 -7.41 -2.89
C LEU A 189 -40.31 -7.58 -2.63
N ILE A 190 -40.75 -7.22 -1.42
CA ILE A 190 -42.13 -6.79 -1.12
C ILE A 190 -42.00 -5.44 -0.43
#